data_AF-A0AA35TMA0-F1
#
_entry.id   AF-A0AA35TMA0-F1
#
_cell.length_a   1.000
_cell.length_b   1.000
_cell.length_c   1.000
_cell.angle_alpha   90.00
_cell.angle_beta   90.00
_cell.angle_gamma   90.00
#
_symmetry.space_group_name_H-M   'P 1'
#
loop_
_entity.id
_entity.type
_entity.pdbx_description
1 polymer ?
#
loop_
_entity_poly.entity_id
_entity_poly.type
_entity_poly.pdbx_seq_one_letter_code
_entity_poly.pdbx_strand_id
1 'polypeptide(L)'
;MVVVGNAVSRGNPEVEAVLDRRLRYCSLPELVRDTFLRERRPIVVAGTHGKTTTSFMTAWALNEAGTSGRVGGGPFVIEGDEYDSAFCDKTAKFLKYVPDIVVINGIEFDHADIYRDLDELRLAFERLVRLVPRRGLLLLSADDEECGPCAQAGRPPCPVETFGFAAGADWRGGEGGTGGVRPPLT
;
A
#
# COMPACT_ATOMS: atom_id res chain seq x y z
N MET A 1 -17.94 16.83 -8.88
CA MET A 1 -17.53 15.47 -8.53
C MET A 1 -17.61 15.37 -7.02
N VAL A 2 -18.21 14.31 -6.48
CA VAL A 2 -18.40 14.12 -5.03
C VAL A 2 -17.49 13.01 -4.54
N VAL A 3 -16.90 13.17 -3.36
CA VAL A 3 -16.10 12.13 -2.71
C VAL A 3 -16.96 11.52 -1.61
N VAL A 4 -17.12 10.19 -1.64
CA VAL A 4 -17.90 9.48 -0.63
C VAL A 4 -16.99 8.50 0.09
N GLY A 5 -16.81 8.71 1.40
CA GLY A 5 -16.02 7.83 2.25
C GLY A 5 -16.76 6.55 2.65
N ASN A 6 -16.06 5.68 3.38
CA ASN A 6 -16.60 4.44 3.92
C ASN A 6 -17.52 4.64 5.14
N ALA A 7 -17.42 5.77 5.84
CA ALA A 7 -18.22 6.08 7.03
C ALA A 7 -19.68 6.46 6.75
N VAL A 8 -20.04 6.72 5.48
CA VAL A 8 -21.40 7.09 5.08
C VAL A 8 -22.08 5.87 4.47
N SER A 9 -23.40 5.73 4.60
CA SER A 9 -24.17 4.60 4.06
C SER A 9 -25.48 5.05 3.41
N ARG A 10 -26.24 4.11 2.82
CA ARG A 10 -27.58 4.38 2.27
C ARG A 10 -28.50 4.94 3.36
N GLY A 11 -29.38 5.85 2.96
CA GLY A 11 -30.23 6.63 3.87
C GLY A 11 -29.60 7.95 4.33
N ASN A 12 -28.31 8.19 4.08
CA ASN A 12 -27.73 9.52 4.24
C ASN A 12 -28.29 10.46 3.16
N PRO A 13 -28.84 11.64 3.53
CA PRO A 13 -29.51 12.54 2.58
C PRO A 13 -28.59 13.07 1.48
N GLU A 14 -27.30 13.24 1.76
CA GLU A 14 -26.31 13.69 0.77
C GLU A 14 -25.99 12.58 -0.23
N VAL A 15 -25.86 11.33 0.23
CA VAL A 15 -25.64 10.17 -0.66
C VAL A 15 -26.86 9.92 -1.54
N GLU A 16 -28.08 9.94 -0.98
CA GLU A 16 -29.29 9.78 -1.80
C GLU A 16 -29.40 10.90 -2.85
N ALA A 17 -29.09 12.15 -2.48
CA ALA A 17 -29.08 13.26 -3.45
C ALA A 17 -28.04 13.09 -4.56
N VAL A 18 -26.86 12.52 -4.26
CA VAL A 18 -25.85 12.17 -5.26
C VAL A 18 -26.38 11.13 -6.24
N LEU A 19 -27.04 10.09 -5.73
CA LEU A 19 -27.57 8.98 -6.52
C LEU A 19 -28.77 9.42 -7.38
N ASP A 20 -29.77 10.08 -6.79
CA ASP A 20 -31.00 10.53 -7.46
C ASP A 20 -30.68 11.47 -8.63
N ARG A 21 -29.69 12.35 -8.43
CA ARG A 21 -29.25 13.32 -9.44
C ARG A 21 -28.19 12.76 -10.39
N ARG A 22 -27.79 11.50 -10.22
CA ARG A 22 -26.75 10.82 -11.02
C ARG A 22 -25.45 11.62 -11.09
N LEU A 23 -25.04 12.21 -9.97
CA LEU A 23 -23.80 12.98 -9.91
C LEU A 23 -22.60 12.03 -9.98
N ARG A 24 -21.53 12.47 -10.64
CA ARG A 24 -20.24 11.74 -10.62
C ARG A 24 -19.68 11.73 -9.20
N TYR A 25 -19.42 10.53 -8.67
CA TYR A 25 -18.78 10.33 -7.36
C TYR A 25 -17.66 9.29 -7.43
N CYS A 26 -16.75 9.33 -6.45
CA CYS A 26 -15.66 8.38 -6.28
C CYS A 26 -15.28 8.25 -4.81
N SER A 27 -14.49 7.24 -4.46
CA SER A 27 -13.88 7.09 -3.14
C SER A 27 -12.68 8.02 -2.96
N LEU A 28 -12.27 8.27 -1.71
CA LEU A 28 -11.07 9.06 -1.42
C LEU A 28 -9.80 8.42 -2.02
N PRO A 29 -9.55 7.10 -1.89
CA PRO A 29 -8.41 6.46 -2.54
C PRO A 29 -8.39 6.61 -4.07
N GLU A 30 -9.55 6.59 -4.72
CA GLU A 30 -9.64 6.83 -6.16
C GLU A 30 -9.34 8.28 -6.55
N LEU A 31 -9.82 9.24 -5.76
CA LEU A 31 -9.46 10.64 -5.98
C LEU A 31 -7.95 10.84 -5.86
N VAL A 32 -7.35 10.28 -4.81
CA VAL A 32 -5.90 10.35 -4.56
C VAL A 32 -5.12 9.69 -5.71
N ARG A 33 -5.58 8.53 -6.19
CA ARG A 33 -5.01 7.87 -7.38
C ARG A 33 -5.00 8.83 -8.57
N ASP A 34 -6.16 9.36 -8.93
CA ASP A 34 -6.35 10.04 -10.22
C ASP A 34 -5.86 11.49 -10.24
N THR A 35 -5.79 12.15 -9.08
CA THR A 35 -5.35 13.55 -9.00
C THR A 35 -3.92 13.73 -8.51
N PHE A 36 -3.32 12.70 -7.89
CA PHE A 36 -2.04 12.86 -7.21
C PHE A 36 -1.04 11.75 -7.52
N LEU A 37 -1.40 10.48 -7.37
CA LEU A 37 -0.42 9.39 -7.46
C LEU A 37 0.08 9.12 -8.89
N ARG A 38 -0.75 9.36 -9.92
CA ARG A 38 -0.39 9.10 -11.32
C ARG A 38 0.82 9.89 -11.84
N GLU A 39 1.11 11.03 -11.25
CA GLU A 39 2.22 11.91 -11.66
C GLU A 39 3.47 11.71 -10.80
N ARG A 40 3.49 10.67 -9.95
CA ARG A 40 4.53 10.40 -8.95
C ARG A 40 5.02 8.97 -9.07
N ARG A 41 5.98 8.61 -8.22
CA ARG A 41 6.38 7.22 -7.98
C ARG A 41 5.84 6.75 -6.63
N PRO A 42 4.65 6.12 -6.55
CA PRO A 42 4.06 5.78 -5.27
C PRO A 42 4.81 4.64 -4.58
N ILE A 43 5.14 4.86 -3.30
CA ILE A 43 5.65 3.86 -2.36
C ILE A 43 4.50 3.58 -1.38
N VAL A 44 3.86 2.43 -1.54
CA VAL A 44 2.73 2.01 -0.71
C VAL A 44 3.27 1.14 0.43
N VAL A 45 3.11 1.60 1.66
CA VAL A 45 3.54 0.87 2.86
C VAL A 45 2.33 0.19 3.49
N ALA A 46 2.25 -1.11 3.35
CA ALA A 46 1.14 -1.95 3.79
C ALA A 46 1.58 -2.97 4.86
N GLY A 47 0.59 -3.68 5.39
CA GLY A 47 0.76 -4.70 6.43
C GLY A 47 -0.06 -4.36 7.67
N THR A 48 -0.38 -5.34 8.50
CA THR A 48 -1.31 -5.14 9.64
C THR A 48 -0.78 -4.10 10.63
N HIS A 49 0.52 -4.15 10.93
CA HIS A 49 1.17 -3.24 11.86
C HIS A 49 2.34 -2.46 11.24
N GLY A 50 2.76 -1.39 11.92
CA GLY A 50 3.95 -0.61 11.55
C GLY A 50 3.80 0.29 10.31
N LYS A 51 2.63 0.33 9.64
CA LYS A 51 2.40 1.15 8.44
C LYS A 51 2.78 2.62 8.64
N THR A 52 2.27 3.25 9.71
CA THR A 52 2.49 4.67 9.99
C THR A 52 3.94 4.98 10.29
N THR A 53 4.58 4.18 11.16
CA THR A 53 5.99 4.35 11.51
C THR A 53 6.89 4.19 10.28
N THR A 54 6.72 3.10 9.52
CA THR A 54 7.52 2.83 8.32
C THR A 54 7.27 3.89 7.24
N SER A 55 6.03 4.34 7.06
CA SER A 55 5.69 5.41 6.11
C SER A 55 6.38 6.72 6.48
N PHE A 56 6.30 7.10 7.75
CA PHE A 56 6.94 8.32 8.25
C PHE A 56 8.46 8.26 8.08
N MET A 57 9.10 7.17 8.50
CA MET A 57 10.55 7.00 8.38
C MET A 57 11.00 7.03 6.92
N THR A 58 10.27 6.38 6.02
CA THR A 58 10.57 6.37 4.58
C THR A 58 10.42 7.78 4.00
N ALA A 59 9.33 8.47 4.32
CA ALA A 59 9.09 9.83 3.84
C ALA A 59 10.15 10.80 4.36
N TRP A 60 10.54 10.66 5.62
CA TRP A 60 11.59 11.47 6.25
C TRP A 60 12.94 11.24 5.58
N ALA A 61 13.36 9.98 5.39
CA ALA A 61 14.62 9.66 4.74
C ALA A 61 14.69 10.21 3.29
N LEU A 62 13.59 10.10 2.53
CA LEU A 62 13.49 10.68 1.18
C LEU A 62 13.56 12.21 1.19
N ASN A 63 12.99 12.84 2.22
CA ASN A 63 13.05 14.29 2.39
C ASN A 63 14.48 14.75 2.71
N GLU A 64 15.16 14.09 3.64
CA GLU A 64 16.56 14.37 3.97
C GLU A 64 17.50 14.14 2.78
N ALA A 65 17.21 13.13 1.94
CA ALA A 65 17.94 12.89 0.69
C ALA A 65 17.59 13.89 -0.43
N GLY A 66 16.65 14.82 -0.21
CA GLY A 66 16.22 15.79 -1.21
C GLY A 66 15.50 15.20 -2.43
N THR A 67 15.02 13.94 -2.33
CA THR A 67 14.38 13.23 -3.44
C THR A 67 12.86 13.13 -3.28
N SER A 68 12.30 13.52 -2.13
CA SER A 68 10.86 13.36 -1.87
C SER A 68 9.99 14.01 -2.95
N GLY A 69 8.96 13.29 -3.37
CA GLY A 69 7.93 13.79 -4.29
C GLY A 69 6.98 14.80 -3.65
N ARG A 70 7.24 15.34 -2.45
CA ARG A 70 6.37 16.39 -1.88
C ARG A 70 6.34 17.64 -2.78
N VAL A 71 7.44 17.89 -3.50
CA VAL A 71 7.59 18.98 -4.47
C VAL A 71 8.09 18.39 -5.80
N GLY A 72 7.18 18.07 -6.72
CA GLY A 72 7.51 17.52 -8.06
C GLY A 72 7.26 16.01 -8.23
N GLY A 73 7.68 15.43 -9.36
CA GLY A 73 7.38 14.06 -9.81
C GLY A 73 8.07 12.88 -9.07
N GLY A 74 8.67 13.12 -7.91
CA GLY A 74 9.50 12.16 -7.18
C GLY A 74 8.72 11.05 -6.44
N PRO A 75 9.43 10.20 -5.67
CA PRO A 75 8.82 9.17 -4.84
C PRO A 75 7.86 9.75 -3.79
N PHE A 76 6.66 9.20 -3.71
CA PHE A 76 5.66 9.63 -2.73
C PHE A 76 5.22 8.47 -1.87
N VAL A 77 5.35 8.62 -0.56
CA VAL A 77 5.01 7.57 0.41
C VAL A 77 3.55 7.71 0.83
N ILE A 78 2.82 6.61 0.80
CA ILE A 78 1.42 6.54 1.25
C ILE A 78 1.18 5.26 2.06
N GLU A 79 0.41 5.37 3.13
CA GLU A 79 -0.03 4.22 3.92
C GLU A 79 -1.04 3.37 3.14
N GLY A 80 -0.66 2.13 2.91
CA GLY A 80 -1.44 1.09 2.26
C GLY A 80 -2.39 0.41 3.24
N ASP A 81 -3.53 1.05 3.44
CA ASP A 81 -4.55 0.62 4.39
C ASP A 81 -5.54 -0.39 3.76
N GLU A 82 -5.88 -1.41 4.54
CA GLU A 82 -6.68 -2.57 4.16
C GLU A 82 -8.19 -2.37 4.34
N TYR A 83 -8.66 -1.20 4.78
CA TYR A 83 -10.07 -0.93 5.01
C TYR A 83 -10.85 -0.64 3.71
N ASP A 84 -12.19 -0.70 3.81
CA ASP A 84 -13.12 -0.31 2.75
C ASP A 84 -12.80 1.06 2.14
N SER A 85 -12.84 1.14 0.81
CA SER A 85 -12.62 2.38 0.06
C SER A 85 -13.81 3.33 0.13
N ALA A 86 -15.03 2.81 0.06
CA ALA A 86 -16.27 3.58 0.14
C ALA A 86 -17.44 2.72 0.61
N PHE A 87 -18.59 3.35 0.87
CA PHE A 87 -19.81 2.65 1.25
C PHE A 87 -20.23 1.53 0.27
N CYS A 88 -20.02 1.77 -1.03
CA CYS A 88 -20.35 0.86 -2.12
C CYS A 88 -19.13 0.09 -2.66
N ASP A 89 -17.93 0.33 -2.13
CA ASP A 89 -16.69 -0.31 -2.55
C ASP A 89 -15.99 -0.90 -1.32
N LYS A 90 -16.20 -2.21 -1.14
CA LYS A 90 -15.68 -3.03 -0.03
C LYS A 90 -14.28 -3.59 -0.30
N THR A 91 -13.52 -2.94 -1.18
CA THR A 91 -12.15 -3.33 -1.48
C THR A 91 -11.15 -2.43 -0.72
N ALA A 92 -10.05 -3.03 -0.28
CA ALA A 92 -8.95 -2.36 0.41
C ALA A 92 -8.47 -1.10 -0.32
N LYS A 93 -8.24 -0.01 0.42
CA LYS A 93 -7.77 1.28 -0.13
C LYS A 93 -6.49 1.13 -0.94
N PHE A 94 -5.56 0.30 -0.47
CA PHE A 94 -4.28 0.07 -1.14
C PHE A 94 -4.42 -0.44 -2.58
N LEU A 95 -5.54 -1.08 -2.94
CA LEU A 95 -5.78 -1.58 -4.30
C LEU A 95 -6.01 -0.46 -5.30
N LYS A 96 -6.18 0.79 -4.84
CA LYS A 96 -6.36 1.96 -5.69
C LYS A 96 -5.06 2.75 -5.90
N TYR A 97 -3.99 2.49 -5.15
CA TYR A 97 -2.83 3.40 -5.08
C TYR A 97 -1.78 3.28 -6.19
N VAL A 98 -2.02 2.46 -7.23
CA VAL A 98 -1.15 2.37 -8.42
C VAL A 98 0.37 2.33 -8.08
N PRO A 99 0.82 1.39 -7.22
CA PRO A 99 2.16 1.42 -6.65
C PRO A 99 3.27 1.27 -7.70
N ASP A 100 4.39 1.96 -7.51
CA ASP A 100 5.68 1.58 -8.11
C ASP A 100 6.48 0.70 -7.15
N ILE A 101 6.36 0.95 -5.85
CA ILE A 101 6.99 0.16 -4.79
C ILE A 101 5.93 -0.21 -3.76
N VAL A 102 5.94 -1.45 -3.30
CA VAL A 102 5.13 -1.91 -2.15
C VAL A 102 6.07 -2.43 -1.07
N VAL A 103 5.84 -1.99 0.16
CA VAL A 103 6.44 -2.57 1.37
C VAL A 103 5.34 -3.32 2.13
N ILE A 104 5.56 -4.57 2.48
CA ILE A 104 4.64 -5.35 3.34
C ILE A 104 5.40 -5.69 4.64
N ASN A 105 4.99 -5.07 5.74
CA ASN A 105 5.61 -5.27 7.05
C ASN A 105 5.23 -6.61 7.71
N GLY A 106 4.03 -7.09 7.45
CA GLY A 106 3.47 -8.31 8.05
C GLY A 106 2.00 -8.47 7.69
N ILE A 107 1.49 -9.70 7.72
CA ILE A 107 0.09 -10.01 7.38
C ILE A 107 -0.51 -10.83 8.52
N GLU A 108 -1.28 -10.16 9.38
CA GLU A 108 -1.95 -10.73 10.53
C GLU A 108 -3.45 -10.44 10.48
N PHE A 109 -4.26 -11.41 10.90
CA PHE A 109 -5.71 -11.26 10.96
C PHE A 109 -6.14 -10.50 12.22
N ASP A 110 -6.20 -9.16 12.13
CA ASP A 110 -6.59 -8.26 13.23
C ASP A 110 -7.93 -7.51 12.98
N HIS A 111 -8.45 -7.56 11.74
CA HIS A 111 -9.64 -6.81 11.31
C HIS A 111 -10.80 -7.71 10.90
N ALA A 112 -11.32 -8.47 11.87
CA ALA A 112 -12.44 -9.40 11.65
C ALA A 112 -13.78 -8.71 11.29
N ASP A 113 -13.87 -7.39 11.46
CA ASP A 113 -14.99 -6.56 11.03
C ASP A 113 -14.97 -6.27 9.51
N ILE A 114 -13.82 -6.43 8.86
CA ILE A 114 -13.60 -6.15 7.44
C ILE A 114 -13.42 -7.44 6.65
N TYR A 115 -12.65 -8.38 7.20
CA TYR A 115 -12.32 -9.65 6.57
C TYR A 115 -12.93 -10.80 7.36
N ARG A 116 -13.53 -11.75 6.65
CA ARG A 116 -14.14 -12.94 7.27
C ARG A 116 -13.10 -13.83 7.94
N ASP A 117 -11.96 -14.00 7.29
CA ASP A 117 -10.89 -14.89 7.68
C ASP A 117 -9.55 -14.42 7.08
N LEU A 118 -8.47 -15.10 7.50
CA LEU A 118 -7.12 -14.82 7.03
C LEU A 118 -6.98 -15.03 5.51
N ASP A 119 -7.74 -15.95 4.91
CA ASP A 119 -7.66 -16.21 3.46
C ASP A 119 -8.24 -15.06 2.64
N GLU A 120 -9.32 -14.42 3.11
CA GLU A 120 -9.85 -13.21 2.50
C GLU A 120 -8.85 -12.04 2.61
N LEU A 121 -8.18 -11.89 3.75
CA LEU A 121 -7.11 -10.89 3.93
C LEU A 121 -5.93 -11.17 3.00
N ARG A 122 -5.43 -12.42 2.96
CA ARG A 122 -4.36 -12.86 2.05
C ARG A 122 -4.72 -12.55 0.60
N LEU A 123 -5.96 -12.78 0.18
CA LEU A 123 -6.41 -12.47 -1.17
C LEU A 123 -6.31 -10.96 -1.48
N ALA A 124 -6.55 -10.08 -0.51
CA ALA A 124 -6.37 -8.64 -0.70
C ALA A 124 -4.88 -8.29 -0.94
N PHE A 125 -3.97 -8.85 -0.15
CA PHE A 125 -2.53 -8.66 -0.34
C PHE A 125 -1.99 -9.30 -1.62
N GLU A 126 -2.48 -10.49 -2.00
CA GLU A 126 -2.16 -11.12 -3.30
C GLU A 126 -2.55 -10.21 -4.47
N ARG A 127 -3.70 -9.53 -4.37
CA ARG A 127 -4.13 -8.56 -5.38
C ARG A 127 -3.22 -7.34 -5.38
N LEU A 128 -2.79 -6.85 -4.22
CA LEU A 128 -1.87 -5.72 -4.11
C LEU A 128 -0.53 -6.02 -4.81
N VAL A 129 0.09 -7.16 -4.54
CA VAL A 129 1.40 -7.48 -5.13
C VAL A 129 1.35 -7.62 -6.66
N ARG A 130 0.19 -8.01 -7.22
CA ARG A 130 -0.04 -8.06 -8.68
C ARG A 130 -0.10 -6.67 -9.33
N LEU A 131 -0.38 -5.62 -8.57
CA LEU A 131 -0.45 -4.25 -9.09
C LEU A 131 0.94 -3.62 -9.30
N VAL A 132 1.98 -4.17 -8.67
CA VAL A 132 3.34 -3.64 -8.78
C VAL A 132 3.83 -3.88 -10.22
N PRO A 133 4.26 -2.83 -10.95
CA PRO A 133 4.70 -2.98 -12.33
C PRO A 133 6.04 -3.73 -12.39
N ARG A 134 6.34 -4.35 -13.54
CA ARG A 134 7.61 -5.09 -13.76
C ARG A 134 8.89 -4.30 -13.40
N ARG A 135 8.85 -2.98 -13.59
CA ARG A 135 9.95 -2.04 -13.26
C ARG A 135 10.00 -1.63 -11.79
N GLY A 136 8.98 -2.00 -11.04
CA GLY A 136 8.80 -1.66 -9.63
C GLY A 136 9.58 -2.60 -8.71
N LEU A 137 9.25 -2.54 -7.43
CA LEU A 137 9.88 -3.36 -6.40
C LEU A 137 8.85 -3.78 -5.34
N LEU A 138 8.88 -5.05 -4.95
CA LEU A 138 8.16 -5.55 -3.79
C LEU A 138 9.15 -5.84 -2.67
N LEU A 139 8.96 -5.20 -1.52
CA LEU A 139 9.72 -5.41 -0.29
C LEU A 139 8.85 -6.14 0.73
N LEU A 140 9.32 -7.30 1.20
CA LEU A 140 8.58 -8.17 2.12
C LEU A 140 9.35 -8.38 3.41
N SER A 141 8.65 -8.36 4.54
CA SER A 141 9.23 -8.85 5.79
C SER A 141 9.53 -10.34 5.68
N ALA A 142 10.78 -10.73 5.93
CA ALA A 142 11.23 -12.11 6.06
C ALA A 142 10.96 -12.68 7.46
N ASP A 143 10.62 -11.82 8.41
CA ASP A 143 10.33 -12.20 9.80
C ASP A 143 8.86 -12.58 9.99
N ASP A 144 8.02 -12.34 8.98
CA ASP A 144 6.60 -12.67 8.95
C ASP A 144 6.35 -13.88 8.04
N GLU A 145 5.74 -14.93 8.59
CA GLU A 145 5.54 -16.21 7.90
C GLU A 145 4.52 -16.13 6.76
N GLU A 146 3.68 -15.10 6.72
CA GLU A 146 2.58 -14.93 5.76
C GLU A 146 3.00 -14.15 4.51
N CYS A 147 3.94 -13.22 4.64
CA CYS A 147 4.42 -12.36 3.56
C CYS A 147 4.96 -13.16 2.35
N GLY A 148 5.81 -14.16 2.61
CA GLY A 148 6.41 -14.99 1.57
C GLY A 148 5.37 -15.79 0.76
N PRO A 149 4.57 -16.65 1.41
CA PRO A 149 3.50 -17.41 0.75
C PRO A 149 2.50 -16.52 0.01
N CYS A 150 2.09 -15.40 0.61
CA CYS A 150 1.17 -14.45 -0.02
C CYS A 150 1.76 -13.87 -1.32
N ALA A 151 3.01 -13.43 -1.30
CA ALA A 151 3.67 -12.93 -2.51
C ALA A 151 3.80 -14.03 -3.58
N GLN A 152 4.14 -15.26 -3.18
CA GLN A 152 4.23 -16.38 -4.12
C GLN A 152 2.88 -16.69 -4.80
N ALA A 153 1.78 -16.67 -4.04
CA ALA A 153 0.43 -16.85 -4.57
C ALA A 153 -0.01 -15.68 -5.47
N GLY A 154 0.40 -14.46 -5.11
CA GLY A 154 0.21 -13.26 -5.90
C GLY A 154 0.93 -13.30 -7.25
N ARG A 155 2.10 -13.95 -7.33
CA ARG A 155 2.97 -13.98 -8.53
C ARG A 155 3.30 -12.58 -9.05
N PRO A 156 3.97 -11.73 -8.23
CA PRO A 156 4.32 -10.38 -8.64
C PRO A 156 5.18 -10.41 -9.91
N PRO A 157 4.93 -9.50 -10.87
CA PRO A 157 5.69 -9.46 -12.12
C PRO A 157 7.02 -8.70 -11.96
N CYS A 158 7.32 -8.17 -10.77
CA CYS A 158 8.47 -7.36 -10.43
C CYS A 158 9.52 -8.15 -9.63
N PRO A 159 10.75 -7.62 -9.48
CA PRO A 159 11.68 -8.08 -8.46
C PRO A 159 11.03 -8.07 -7.06
N VAL A 160 11.36 -9.09 -6.28
CA VAL A 160 10.98 -9.22 -4.88
C VAL A 160 12.26 -9.25 -4.06
N GLU A 161 12.33 -8.40 -3.05
CA GLU A 161 13.41 -8.36 -2.07
C GLU A 161 12.81 -8.49 -0.66
N THR A 162 13.60 -9.03 0.25
CA THR A 162 13.17 -9.34 1.61
C THR A 162 13.97 -8.55 2.63
N PHE A 163 13.33 -8.12 3.72
CA PHE A 163 13.97 -7.41 4.82
C PHE A 163 13.62 -8.05 6.16
N GLY A 164 14.49 -7.91 7.16
CA GLY A 164 14.21 -8.41 8.50
C GLY A 164 15.46 -8.78 9.28
N PHE A 165 15.30 -9.57 10.34
CA PHE A 165 16.39 -10.14 11.13
C PHE A 165 16.70 -11.58 10.74
N ALA A 166 15.78 -12.26 10.05
CA ALA A 166 15.95 -13.60 9.51
C ALA A 166 17.26 -13.74 8.72
N ALA A 167 17.93 -14.88 8.91
CA ALA A 167 19.26 -15.11 8.32
C ALA A 167 19.26 -15.08 6.78
N GLY A 168 18.13 -15.41 6.15
CA GLY A 168 17.95 -15.46 4.71
C GLY A 168 17.40 -14.18 4.08
N ALA A 169 17.16 -13.10 4.84
CA ALA A 169 16.67 -11.85 4.28
C ALA A 169 17.75 -11.14 3.44
N ASP A 170 17.34 -10.49 2.34
CA ASP A 170 18.25 -9.72 1.48
C ASP A 170 18.82 -8.50 2.24
N TRP A 171 17.95 -7.83 3.01
CA TRP A 171 18.29 -6.66 3.83
C TRP A 171 18.16 -7.01 5.31
N ARG A 172 19.27 -7.00 6.04
CA ARG A 172 19.32 -7.48 7.42
C ARG A 172 19.58 -6.37 8.44
N GLY A 173 18.75 -6.35 9.49
CA GLY A 173 19.06 -5.58 10.69
C GLY A 173 20.16 -6.28 11.50
N GLY A 174 21.18 -5.54 11.93
CA GLY A 174 22.25 -6.05 12.78
C GLY A 174 23.08 -4.93 13.38
N GLU A 175 23.75 -5.21 14.51
CA GLU A 175 24.67 -4.26 15.12
C GLU A 175 26.00 -4.23 14.34
N GLY A 176 26.29 -3.11 13.66
CA GLY A 176 27.66 -2.78 13.22
C GLY A 176 28.09 -3.15 11.79
N GLY A 177 27.27 -2.87 10.77
CA GLY A 177 27.72 -2.99 9.37
C GLY A 177 27.33 -1.77 8.53
N THR A 178 28.27 -1.22 7.76
CA THR A 178 27.97 -0.35 6.61
C THR A 178 27.25 -1.20 5.57
N GLY A 179 25.94 -1.41 5.74
CA GLY A 179 25.10 -2.08 4.74
C GLY A 179 25.29 -1.38 3.40
N GLY A 180 25.73 -2.13 2.39
CA GLY A 180 25.99 -1.58 1.06
C GLY A 180 24.72 -0.96 0.50
N VAL A 181 24.77 0.34 0.18
CA VAL A 181 23.71 1.00 -0.57
C VAL A 181 23.75 0.42 -1.98
N ARG A 182 22.76 -0.39 -2.37
CA ARG A 182 22.59 -0.74 -3.79
C ARG A 182 22.30 0.55 -4.56
N PRO A 183 22.94 0.77 -5.73
CA PRO A 183 22.61 1.92 -6.56
C PRO A 183 21.11 1.86 -6.95
N PRO A 184 20.47 3.03 -7.14
CA PRO A 184 19.05 3.10 -7.44
C PRO A 184 18.72 2.29 -8.69
N LEU A 185 17.56 1.61 -8.67
CA LEU A 185 16.96 1.01 -9.85
C LEU A 185 16.66 2.13 -10.85
N THR A 186 17.47 2.22 -11.92
CA THR A 186 17.28 3.15 -13.05
C THR A 186 16.15 2.71 -13.96
#